data_AF-A0A2P2KTC8-F1
#
_entry.id   AF-A0A2P2KTC8-F1
#
_cell.length_a   1.000
_cell.length_b   1.000
_cell.length_c   1.000
_cell.angle_alpha   90.00
_cell.angle_beta   90.00
_cell.angle_gamma   90.00
#
_symmetry.space_group_name_H-M   'P 1'
#
loop_
_entity.id
_entity.type
_entity.pdbx_description
1 polymer ?
#
loop_
_entity_poly.entity_id
_entity_poly.type
_entity_poly.pdbx_seq_one_letter_code
_entity_poly.pdbx_strand_id
1 'polypeptide(L)'
;MLPYCGRTLLEGLIRDLQAREFLHFKLYGKQCITPVAIMTSSAKNNHEHITLLCERLGWFGRGQSSFQLFEQPLVPAVSAEDGKWLVTQPFTPVCKPGGHGVIWKLAYDKGVFKWFYDHGRKGATVRQVSNVVAATDLTLLALAGIGLRHRKKLGFASCKRNLGATEGINVLIERKNVDGKWSYGLTCIEYTEFDKFGIPSGPLSSNGLKSEFPANTNILYVDLPSVEKVASSNNEKSLPGMVLNTKKPIVYVDLFGNCHSVSGGRLECTMQNIADNFSNTHLSRCYQGVEEELDTYIVYNERRRVTSSAKRKRRHSESSLHQTPDGSLLDILRNSYDILSHCEIELPEIGNNDKYVGSGPSYLILLHPALGPLWEVTRQKFHGGSISKGSELQIELAEFLWRNVQLDGSLIVVADNVMGSTTIDDNGEPIMQYGYRCGRCKLQDVTVLNRGIDWSFRDNIYWKLDVQRFEAVKVILHGNAEFEANKVVLQVRLM
;
A
#
# COMPACT_ATOMS: atom_id res chain seq x y z
N MET A 1 3.63 4.73 14.59
CA MET A 1 3.18 4.63 13.19
C MET A 1 1.85 5.36 13.02
N LEU A 2 1.53 5.92 11.84
CA LEU A 2 0.31 6.70 11.61
C LEU A 2 -0.94 5.84 11.88
N PRO A 3 -1.85 6.26 12.79
CA PRO A 3 -3.19 5.68 12.91
C PRO A 3 -4.04 6.02 11.68
N TYR A 4 -4.79 5.07 11.16
CA TYR A 4 -5.55 5.16 9.92
C TYR A 4 -6.69 4.13 9.93
N CYS A 5 -7.93 4.58 9.75
CA CYS A 5 -9.16 3.77 9.78
C CYS A 5 -9.24 2.84 11.00
N GLY A 6 -8.97 3.37 12.20
CA GLY A 6 -9.00 2.63 13.47
C GLY A 6 -7.78 1.74 13.76
N ARG A 7 -6.78 1.70 12.85
CA ARG A 7 -5.62 0.79 12.93
C ARG A 7 -4.32 1.50 12.58
N THR A 8 -3.18 0.81 12.60
CA THR A 8 -1.95 1.37 12.01
C THR A 8 -1.84 1.05 10.51
N LEU A 9 -1.11 1.88 9.74
CA LEU A 9 -0.84 1.59 8.32
C LEU A 9 -0.25 0.18 8.10
N LEU A 10 0.73 -0.23 8.93
CA LEU A 10 1.33 -1.56 8.83
C LEU A 10 0.32 -2.67 9.09
N GLU A 11 -0.54 -2.52 10.09
CA GLU A 11 -1.59 -3.48 10.40
C GLU A 11 -2.55 -3.67 9.22
N GLY A 12 -2.96 -2.58 8.54
CA GLY A 12 -3.77 -2.67 7.32
C GLY A 12 -3.10 -3.52 6.24
N LEU A 13 -1.81 -3.28 5.98
CA LEU A 13 -1.03 -4.05 5.00
C LEU A 13 -0.94 -5.54 5.33
N ILE A 14 -0.77 -5.87 6.61
CA ILE A 14 -0.72 -7.27 7.06
C ILE A 14 -2.10 -7.94 6.97
N ARG A 15 -3.17 -7.22 7.29
CA ARG A 15 -4.55 -7.73 7.14
C ARG A 15 -4.89 -8.01 5.68
N ASP A 16 -4.45 -7.16 4.75
CA ASP A 16 -4.59 -7.43 3.31
C ASP A 16 -3.86 -8.71 2.88
N LEU A 17 -2.67 -8.94 3.44
CA LEU A 17 -1.90 -10.16 3.19
C LEU A 17 -2.64 -11.39 3.74
N GLN A 18 -3.07 -11.34 5.00
CA GLN A 18 -3.84 -12.40 5.64
C GLN A 18 -5.14 -12.71 4.89
N ALA A 19 -5.80 -11.71 4.32
CA ALA A 19 -7.01 -11.94 3.52
C ALA A 19 -6.74 -12.79 2.26
N ARG A 20 -5.60 -12.59 1.58
CA ARG A 20 -5.20 -13.43 0.43
C ARG A 20 -4.80 -14.84 0.86
N GLU A 21 -4.13 -14.98 1.99
CA GLU A 21 -3.79 -16.29 2.56
C GLU A 21 -5.04 -17.04 3.02
N PHE A 22 -5.99 -16.34 3.62
CA PHE A 22 -7.29 -16.88 3.99
C PHE A 22 -8.09 -17.31 2.76
N LEU A 23 -8.09 -16.51 1.68
CA LEU A 23 -8.67 -16.92 0.40
C LEU A 23 -8.01 -18.21 -0.12
N HIS A 24 -6.68 -18.30 -0.09
CA HIS A 24 -5.98 -19.53 -0.46
C HIS A 24 -6.41 -20.72 0.40
N PHE A 25 -6.50 -20.54 1.72
CA PHE A 25 -7.01 -21.56 2.64
C PHE A 25 -8.44 -21.99 2.27
N LYS A 26 -9.35 -21.05 2.00
CA LYS A 26 -10.74 -21.35 1.62
C LYS A 26 -10.84 -22.15 0.32
N LEU A 27 -9.95 -21.89 -0.64
CA LEU A 27 -9.94 -22.57 -1.95
C LEU A 27 -9.27 -23.95 -1.90
N TYR A 28 -8.21 -24.11 -1.12
CA TYR A 28 -7.35 -25.30 -1.19
C TYR A 28 -7.27 -26.10 0.12
N GLY A 29 -7.92 -25.65 1.19
CA GLY A 29 -7.88 -26.29 2.51
C GLY A 29 -6.52 -26.21 3.20
N LYS A 30 -5.57 -25.43 2.67
CA LYS A 30 -4.20 -25.33 3.17
C LYS A 30 -3.86 -23.91 3.59
N GLN A 31 -3.52 -23.74 4.86
CA GLN A 31 -2.96 -22.50 5.38
C GLN A 31 -1.52 -22.33 4.90
N CYS A 32 -1.22 -21.13 4.41
CA CYS A 32 0.11 -20.70 4.01
C CYS A 32 0.41 -19.39 4.72
N ILE A 33 1.55 -19.30 5.38
CA ILE A 33 2.06 -18.06 5.95
C ILE A 33 3.14 -17.50 5.02
N THR A 34 2.88 -16.34 4.45
CA THR A 34 3.80 -15.62 3.59
C THR A 34 4.80 -14.86 4.48
N PRO A 35 6.11 -15.11 4.33
CA PRO A 35 7.13 -14.37 5.09
C PRO A 35 7.14 -12.89 4.69
N VAL A 36 7.37 -12.00 5.66
CA VAL A 36 7.38 -10.55 5.47
C VAL A 36 8.73 -9.97 5.91
N ALA A 37 9.48 -9.41 4.95
CA ALA A 37 10.69 -8.68 5.25
C ALA A 37 10.41 -7.15 5.26
N ILE A 38 10.90 -6.43 6.27
CA ILE A 38 10.63 -5.00 6.45
C ILE A 38 11.96 -4.25 6.59
N MET A 39 12.27 -3.41 5.61
CA MET A 39 13.38 -2.47 5.73
C MET A 39 12.96 -1.24 6.55
N THR A 40 13.69 -0.94 7.61
CA THR A 40 13.46 0.24 8.48
C THR A 40 14.60 1.26 8.37
N SER A 41 14.64 2.24 9.28
CA SER A 41 15.73 3.20 9.42
C SER A 41 15.84 3.66 10.88
N SER A 42 17.03 4.05 11.32
CA SER A 42 17.24 4.65 12.64
C SER A 42 16.73 6.09 12.71
N ALA A 43 16.49 6.72 11.55
CA ALA A 43 15.94 8.06 11.47
C ALA A 43 14.59 8.12 12.23
N LYS A 44 14.49 9.05 13.19
CA LYS A 44 13.31 9.23 14.05
C LYS A 44 12.93 7.96 14.84
N ASN A 45 13.91 7.12 15.14
CA ASN A 45 13.74 5.87 15.88
C ASN A 45 12.74 4.90 15.22
N ASN A 46 12.66 4.90 13.88
CA ASN A 46 11.64 4.11 13.19
C ASN A 46 11.84 2.60 13.37
N HIS A 47 13.08 2.09 13.47
CA HIS A 47 13.32 0.67 13.70
C HIS A 47 12.68 0.19 15.01
N GLU A 48 13.03 0.82 16.14
CA GLU A 48 12.47 0.48 17.44
C GLU A 48 10.94 0.63 17.47
N HIS A 49 10.40 1.73 16.92
CA HIS A 49 8.95 1.92 16.87
C HIS A 49 8.19 0.85 16.07
N ILE A 50 8.80 0.29 15.03
CA ILE A 50 8.19 -0.77 14.22
C ILE A 50 8.32 -2.12 14.94
N THR A 51 9.48 -2.42 15.54
CA THR A 51 9.69 -3.63 16.35
C THR A 51 8.68 -3.69 17.50
N LEU A 52 8.58 -2.63 18.31
CA LEU A 52 7.62 -2.54 19.43
C LEU A 52 6.16 -2.63 18.97
N LEU A 53 5.85 -2.12 17.77
CA LEU A 53 4.51 -2.24 17.19
C LEU A 53 4.18 -3.70 16.86
N CYS A 54 5.12 -4.42 16.22
CA CYS A 54 4.96 -5.84 15.91
C CYS A 54 4.80 -6.67 17.18
N GLU A 55 5.66 -6.47 18.19
CA GLU A 55 5.60 -7.17 19.48
C GLU A 55 4.29 -6.91 20.21
N ARG A 56 3.88 -5.64 20.35
CA ARG A 56 2.61 -5.27 21.01
C ARG A 56 1.39 -5.89 20.33
N LEU A 57 1.43 -6.07 19.02
CA LEU A 57 0.34 -6.68 18.25
C LEU A 57 0.52 -8.20 18.08
N GLY A 58 1.44 -8.83 18.83
CA GLY A 58 1.67 -10.28 18.80
C GLY A 58 2.06 -10.78 17.41
N TRP A 59 2.90 -10.03 16.69
CA TRP A 59 3.28 -10.29 15.30
C TRP A 59 2.07 -10.52 14.39
N PHE A 60 0.97 -9.81 14.66
CA PHE A 60 -0.30 -9.89 13.95
C PHE A 60 -0.89 -11.30 13.88
N GLY A 61 -0.57 -12.16 14.86
CA GLY A 61 -0.97 -13.56 14.89
C GLY A 61 -0.27 -14.42 13.84
N ARG A 62 0.94 -14.07 13.41
CA ARG A 62 1.71 -14.81 12.39
C ARG A 62 3.01 -15.41 12.91
N GLY A 63 3.35 -15.10 14.16
CA GLY A 63 4.61 -15.47 14.80
C GLY A 63 5.78 -14.60 14.35
N GLN A 64 6.75 -14.42 15.24
CA GLN A 64 7.94 -13.61 14.99
C GLN A 64 8.78 -14.17 13.83
N SER A 65 8.87 -15.50 13.74
CA SER A 65 9.66 -16.21 12.73
C SER A 65 9.23 -15.92 11.28
N SER A 66 7.99 -15.45 11.09
CA SER A 66 7.46 -15.02 9.79
C SER A 66 7.91 -13.62 9.38
N PHE A 67 8.67 -12.91 10.20
CA PHE A 67 9.14 -11.56 9.94
C PHE A 67 10.66 -11.43 9.98
N GLN A 68 11.20 -10.65 9.05
CA GLN A 68 12.60 -10.24 9.05
C GLN A 68 12.71 -8.72 8.97
N LEU A 69 13.04 -8.08 10.08
CA LEU A 69 13.33 -6.64 10.12
C LEU A 69 14.82 -6.43 9.83
N PHE A 70 15.14 -5.42 9.03
CA PHE A 70 16.52 -5.05 8.75
C PHE A 70 16.64 -3.54 8.52
N GLU A 71 17.61 -2.94 9.18
CA GLU A 71 17.72 -1.49 9.28
C GLU A 71 18.70 -0.91 8.27
N GLN A 72 18.25 0.10 7.51
CA GLN A 72 19.13 0.80 6.58
C GLN A 72 20.11 1.74 7.29
N PRO A 73 21.35 1.88 6.80
CA PRO A 73 22.28 2.87 7.31
C PRO A 73 21.83 4.30 6.95
N LEU A 74 22.32 5.27 7.71
CA LEU A 74 22.24 6.69 7.33
C LEU A 74 23.49 7.10 6.57
N VAL A 75 23.35 8.08 5.68
CA VAL A 75 24.42 8.64 4.86
C VAL A 75 24.64 10.13 5.16
N PRO A 76 25.88 10.63 5.08
CA PRO A 76 26.18 12.03 5.35
C PRO A 76 25.53 12.95 4.31
N ALA A 77 25.05 14.10 4.77
CA ALA A 77 24.59 15.19 3.93
C ALA A 77 25.74 16.11 3.56
N VAL A 78 25.70 16.65 2.35
CA VAL A 78 26.70 17.56 1.79
C VAL A 78 26.10 18.91 1.43
N SER A 79 26.88 19.97 1.58
CA SER A 79 26.55 21.31 1.09
C SER A 79 26.52 21.32 -0.44
N ALA A 80 25.54 22.00 -1.02
CA ALA A 80 25.47 22.20 -2.46
C ALA A 80 26.50 23.24 -2.97
N GLU A 81 27.04 24.07 -2.08
CA GLU A 81 27.98 25.13 -2.42
C GLU A 81 29.40 24.59 -2.66
N ASP A 82 29.90 23.76 -1.74
CA ASP A 82 31.30 23.33 -1.72
C ASP A 82 31.49 21.81 -1.57
N GLY A 83 30.41 21.03 -1.51
CA GLY A 83 30.45 19.58 -1.37
C GLY A 83 30.94 19.09 -0.01
N LYS A 84 31.19 19.98 0.96
CA LYS A 84 31.64 19.58 2.30
C LYS A 84 30.51 18.92 3.08
N TRP A 85 30.90 18.02 3.99
CA TRP A 85 29.96 17.40 4.92
C TRP A 85 29.34 18.46 5.83
N LEU A 86 28.02 18.42 5.95
CA LEU A 86 27.31 19.19 6.95
C LEU A 86 27.53 18.51 8.30
N VAL A 87 27.86 19.27 9.34
CA VAL A 87 28.17 18.76 10.67
C VAL A 87 27.29 19.40 11.72
N THR A 88 26.77 18.60 12.65
CA THR A 88 26.06 19.11 13.84
C THR A 88 27.06 19.46 14.94
N GLN A 89 28.12 18.66 15.09
CA GLN A 89 29.19 18.84 16.09
C GLN A 89 30.54 18.40 15.47
N PRO A 90 31.70 18.70 16.09
CA PRO A 90 32.97 18.17 15.63
C PRO A 90 32.90 16.66 15.38
N PHE A 91 33.32 16.25 14.18
CA PHE A 91 33.31 14.84 13.73
C PHE A 91 31.94 14.15 13.70
N THR A 92 30.83 14.90 13.78
CA THR A 92 29.47 14.37 13.75
C THR A 92 28.72 14.89 12.52
N PRO A 93 28.66 14.10 11.43
CA PRO A 93 27.96 14.53 10.22
C PRO A 93 26.44 14.53 10.42
N VAL A 94 25.78 15.46 9.74
CA VAL A 94 24.33 15.43 9.55
C VAL A 94 24.01 14.24 8.65
N CYS A 95 23.38 13.22 9.21
CA CYS A 95 23.05 12.00 8.46
C CYS A 95 21.55 11.91 8.13
N LYS A 96 21.23 11.37 6.95
CA LYS A 96 19.86 11.12 6.49
C LYS A 96 19.75 9.73 5.84
N PRO A 97 18.54 9.16 5.69
CA PRO A 97 18.37 7.92 4.94
C PRO A 97 18.88 8.06 3.49
N GLY A 98 19.58 7.03 3.01
CA GLY A 98 20.22 6.97 1.69
C GLY A 98 19.30 6.51 0.55
N GLY A 99 17.99 6.67 0.72
CA GLY A 99 16.98 6.22 -0.26
C GLY A 99 16.64 4.73 -0.13
N HIS A 100 15.55 4.34 -0.78
CA HIS A 100 15.00 2.98 -0.62
C HIS A 100 15.68 1.93 -1.51
N GLY A 101 16.55 2.32 -2.45
CA GLY A 101 17.29 1.38 -3.31
C GLY A 101 18.26 0.47 -2.56
N VAL A 102 18.71 0.90 -1.37
CA VAL A 102 19.61 0.13 -0.51
C VAL A 102 19.00 -1.19 -0.04
N ILE A 103 17.67 -1.34 -0.15
CA ILE A 103 16.93 -2.55 0.22
C ILE A 103 17.54 -3.81 -0.40
N TRP A 104 18.06 -3.74 -1.63
CA TRP A 104 18.58 -4.91 -2.35
C TRP A 104 19.92 -5.37 -1.80
N LYS A 105 20.92 -4.49 -1.78
CA LYS A 105 22.23 -4.79 -1.20
C LYS A 105 22.11 -5.20 0.26
N LEU A 106 21.28 -4.48 1.02
CA LEU A 106 21.08 -4.76 2.43
C LEU A 106 20.37 -6.10 2.68
N ALA A 107 19.38 -6.45 1.85
CA ALA A 107 18.73 -7.76 1.92
C ALA A 107 19.73 -8.90 1.67
N TYR A 108 20.70 -8.70 0.76
CA TYR A 108 21.78 -9.65 0.54
C TYR A 108 22.72 -9.74 1.75
N ASP A 109 23.24 -8.61 2.22
CA ASP A 109 24.19 -8.56 3.34
C ASP A 109 23.61 -9.08 4.66
N LYS A 110 22.30 -8.96 4.83
CA LYS A 110 21.58 -9.44 6.02
C LYS A 110 20.98 -10.85 5.84
N GLY A 111 21.25 -11.53 4.73
CA GLY A 111 20.79 -12.90 4.49
C GLY A 111 19.27 -13.03 4.28
N VAL A 112 18.57 -11.94 3.93
CA VAL A 112 17.11 -11.92 3.74
C VAL A 112 16.69 -12.77 2.54
N PHE A 113 17.48 -12.80 1.45
CA PHE A 113 17.21 -13.69 0.32
C PHE A 113 17.28 -15.16 0.73
N LYS A 114 18.34 -15.55 1.44
CA LYS A 114 18.47 -16.88 2.03
C LYS A 114 17.27 -17.21 2.91
N TRP A 115 16.87 -16.30 3.79
CA TRP A 115 15.70 -16.47 4.64
C TRP A 115 14.41 -16.71 3.83
N PHE A 116 14.19 -15.98 2.73
CA PHE A 116 13.08 -16.25 1.83
C PHE A 116 13.14 -17.64 1.17
N TYR A 117 14.33 -18.10 0.77
CA TYR A 117 14.51 -19.45 0.20
C TYR A 117 14.27 -20.55 1.23
N ASP A 118 14.71 -20.35 2.47
CA ASP A 118 14.45 -21.26 3.58
C ASP A 118 12.93 -21.36 3.85
N HIS A 119 12.14 -20.32 3.50
CA HIS A 119 10.67 -20.34 3.48
C HIS A 119 10.05 -20.82 2.15
N GLY A 120 10.85 -21.32 1.22
CA GLY A 120 10.42 -21.84 -0.08
C GLY A 120 9.90 -20.79 -1.06
N ARG A 121 10.30 -19.52 -0.92
CA ARG A 121 9.87 -18.43 -1.82
C ARG A 121 10.81 -18.28 -3.01
N LYS A 122 10.24 -18.00 -4.18
CA LYS A 122 10.96 -17.75 -5.44
C LYS A 122 10.81 -16.32 -5.95
N GLY A 123 9.71 -15.67 -5.57
CA GLY A 123 9.44 -14.27 -5.91
C GLY A 123 8.80 -13.56 -4.73
N ALA A 124 8.80 -12.22 -4.78
CA ALA A 124 8.21 -11.37 -3.76
C ALA A 124 7.49 -10.18 -4.40
N THR A 125 6.52 -9.62 -3.68
CA THR A 125 5.99 -8.29 -3.97
C THR A 125 6.58 -7.27 -3.01
N VAL A 126 6.95 -6.11 -3.53
CA VAL A 126 7.56 -5.02 -2.76
C VAL A 126 6.68 -3.79 -2.87
N ARG A 127 6.39 -3.14 -1.74
CA ARG A 127 5.52 -1.96 -1.69
C ARG A 127 5.92 -1.01 -0.56
N GLN A 128 5.56 0.26 -0.69
CA GLN A 128 5.74 1.27 0.34
C GLN A 128 4.63 1.20 1.40
N VAL A 129 4.99 1.34 2.68
CA VAL A 129 4.04 1.26 3.80
C VAL A 129 2.92 2.31 3.78
N SER A 130 3.16 3.41 3.08
CA SER A 130 2.25 4.56 3.02
C SER A 130 1.10 4.42 2.02
N ASN A 131 1.14 3.43 1.13
CA ASN A 131 0.11 3.22 0.11
C ASN A 131 -0.96 2.28 0.65
N VAL A 132 -2.17 2.80 0.87
CA VAL A 132 -3.24 2.11 1.60
C VAL A 132 -4.26 1.41 0.72
N VAL A 133 -4.21 1.61 -0.60
CA VAL A 133 -5.21 1.07 -1.54
C VAL A 133 -4.70 -0.06 -2.41
N ALA A 134 -3.39 -0.31 -2.43
CA ALA A 134 -2.70 -1.22 -3.34
C ALA A 134 -3.17 -2.70 -3.32
N ALA A 135 -4.11 -3.07 -2.46
CA ALA A 135 -4.55 -4.44 -2.24
C ALA A 135 -6.07 -4.61 -2.23
N THR A 136 -6.83 -3.58 -2.64
CA THR A 136 -8.29 -3.62 -2.65
C THR A 136 -8.86 -4.38 -3.85
N ASP A 137 -8.01 -4.93 -4.73
CA ASP A 137 -8.42 -5.67 -5.92
C ASP A 137 -7.40 -6.73 -6.40
N LEU A 138 -7.63 -7.23 -7.63
CA LEU A 138 -6.82 -8.20 -8.36
C LEU A 138 -5.36 -7.77 -8.60
N THR A 139 -5.00 -6.48 -8.57
CA THR A 139 -3.76 -5.97 -9.16
C THR A 139 -2.51 -6.65 -8.61
N LEU A 140 -2.40 -6.82 -7.29
CA LEU A 140 -1.24 -7.50 -6.68
C LEU A 140 -1.16 -8.98 -7.04
N LEU A 141 -2.30 -9.65 -7.14
CA LEU A 141 -2.36 -11.06 -7.53
C LEU A 141 -2.02 -11.23 -9.01
N ALA A 142 -2.51 -10.35 -9.89
CA ALA A 142 -2.15 -10.32 -11.30
C ALA A 142 -0.66 -10.03 -11.48
N LEU A 143 -0.14 -9.02 -10.76
CA LEU A 143 1.27 -8.67 -10.76
C LEU A 143 2.13 -9.90 -10.41
N ALA A 144 1.90 -10.54 -9.27
CA ALA A 144 2.66 -11.72 -8.87
C ALA A 144 2.43 -12.94 -9.80
N GLY A 145 1.18 -13.15 -10.23
CA GLY A 145 0.78 -14.26 -11.09
C GLY A 145 1.45 -14.23 -12.45
N ILE A 146 1.50 -13.08 -13.12
CA ILE A 146 2.22 -12.91 -14.39
C ILE A 146 3.71 -13.21 -14.20
N GLY A 147 4.30 -12.64 -13.15
CA GLY A 147 5.71 -12.83 -12.81
C GLY A 147 6.09 -14.30 -12.68
N LEU A 148 5.32 -15.05 -11.90
CA LEU A 148 5.55 -16.47 -11.65
C LEU A 148 5.21 -17.34 -12.88
N ARG A 149 4.07 -17.10 -13.53
CA ARG A 149 3.59 -17.94 -14.66
C ARG A 149 4.50 -17.83 -15.88
N HIS A 150 4.94 -16.61 -16.18
CA HIS A 150 5.77 -16.34 -17.37
C HIS A 150 7.26 -16.21 -17.04
N ARG A 151 7.66 -16.53 -15.80
CA ARG A 151 9.06 -16.47 -15.32
C ARG A 151 9.73 -15.13 -15.59
N LYS A 152 8.97 -14.04 -15.43
CA LYS A 152 9.49 -12.67 -15.57
C LYS A 152 10.35 -12.33 -14.37
N LYS A 153 11.32 -11.42 -14.53
CA LYS A 153 12.27 -11.04 -13.48
C LYS A 153 11.77 -9.86 -12.64
N LEU A 154 11.05 -8.92 -13.26
CA LEU A 154 10.55 -7.73 -12.59
C LEU A 154 9.23 -7.26 -13.17
N GLY A 155 8.27 -6.90 -12.32
CA GLY A 155 7.00 -6.30 -12.74
C GLY A 155 6.73 -5.00 -12.03
N PHE A 156 6.07 -4.06 -12.70
CA PHE A 156 5.59 -2.80 -12.11
C PHE A 156 4.06 -2.75 -12.10
N ALA A 157 3.45 -2.44 -10.96
CA ALA A 157 2.08 -1.94 -10.98
C ALA A 157 2.08 -0.44 -11.32
N SER A 158 1.31 -0.07 -12.33
CA SER A 158 1.27 1.29 -12.87
C SER A 158 -0.16 1.79 -13.02
N CYS A 159 -0.30 3.10 -13.18
CA CYS A 159 -1.59 3.74 -13.42
C CYS A 159 -1.41 5.01 -14.27
N LYS A 160 -2.52 5.69 -14.55
CA LYS A 160 -2.48 7.00 -15.20
C LYS A 160 -1.69 7.99 -14.33
N ARG A 161 -0.78 8.73 -14.97
CA ARG A 161 -0.02 9.80 -14.32
C ARG A 161 -0.88 11.04 -14.18
N ASN A 162 -0.85 11.66 -13.00
CA ASN A 162 -1.47 12.97 -12.82
C ASN A 162 -0.46 14.07 -13.22
N LEU A 163 -0.92 15.10 -13.93
CA LEU A 163 -0.07 16.25 -14.28
C LEU A 163 0.44 16.93 -13.00
N GLY A 164 1.74 17.24 -12.97
CA GLY A 164 2.40 17.84 -11.81
C GLY A 164 2.60 16.91 -10.61
N ALA A 165 2.27 15.61 -10.71
CA ALA A 165 2.54 14.66 -9.63
C ALA A 165 4.05 14.41 -9.45
N THR A 166 4.46 14.23 -8.20
CA THR A 166 5.84 13.94 -7.81
C THR A 166 6.10 12.42 -7.79
N GLU A 167 5.80 11.78 -8.92
CA GLU A 167 5.98 10.35 -9.13
C GLU A 167 6.78 10.09 -10.40
N GLY A 168 7.67 9.08 -10.36
CA GLY A 168 8.39 8.64 -11.53
C GLY A 168 7.47 8.02 -12.59
N ILE A 169 8.02 7.78 -13.77
CA ILE A 169 7.33 7.13 -14.89
C ILE A 169 8.04 5.85 -15.27
N ASN A 170 7.27 4.86 -15.72
CA ASN A 170 7.82 3.66 -16.32
C ASN A 170 7.95 3.87 -17.84
N VAL A 171 9.11 3.52 -18.39
CA VAL A 171 9.46 3.71 -19.79
C VAL A 171 10.08 2.43 -20.34
N LEU A 172 9.85 2.15 -21.62
CA LEU A 172 10.63 1.17 -22.37
C LEU A 172 11.90 1.83 -22.87
N ILE A 173 13.06 1.32 -22.45
CA ILE A 173 14.34 1.74 -22.99
C ILE A 173 14.74 0.82 -24.13
N GLU A 174 15.17 1.45 -25.21
CA GLU A 174 15.88 0.83 -26.32
C GLU A 174 17.32 1.33 -26.31
N ARG A 175 18.30 0.42 -26.36
CA ARG A 175 19.73 0.77 -26.41
C ARG A 175 20.45 -0.05 -27.47
N LYS A 176 21.24 0.61 -28.33
CA LYS A 176 22.22 -0.07 -29.17
C LYS A 176 23.49 -0.33 -28.36
N ASN A 177 23.87 -1.59 -28.26
CA ASN A 177 25.06 -2.04 -27.57
C ASN A 177 26.31 -1.81 -28.45
N VAL A 178 27.49 -1.84 -27.83
CA VAL A 178 28.79 -1.72 -28.52
C VAL A 178 29.02 -2.88 -29.50
N ASP A 179 28.47 -4.06 -29.22
CA ASP A 179 28.52 -5.24 -30.08
C ASP A 179 27.53 -5.19 -31.27
N GLY A 180 26.87 -4.04 -31.48
CA GLY A 180 25.93 -3.82 -32.58
C GLY A 180 24.51 -4.34 -32.34
N LYS A 181 24.30 -5.13 -31.27
CA LYS A 181 22.99 -5.65 -30.88
C LYS A 181 22.12 -4.59 -30.20
N TRP A 182 20.84 -4.89 -30.03
CA TRP A 182 19.87 -4.01 -29.41
C TRP A 182 19.35 -4.61 -28.10
N SER A 183 19.29 -3.81 -27.04
CA SER A 183 18.76 -4.23 -25.74
C SER A 183 17.49 -3.47 -25.42
N TYR A 184 16.50 -4.20 -24.90
CA TYR A 184 15.20 -3.68 -24.50
C TYR A 184 14.90 -4.06 -23.06
N GLY A 185 14.30 -3.14 -22.32
CA GLY A 185 13.87 -3.39 -20.94
C GLY A 185 13.07 -2.20 -20.41
N LEU A 186 12.14 -2.47 -19.50
CA LEU A 186 11.43 -1.42 -18.79
C LEU A 186 12.30 -0.88 -17.66
N THR A 187 12.25 0.42 -17.46
CA THR A 187 12.82 1.07 -16.28
C THR A 187 11.92 2.18 -15.77
N CYS A 188 12.30 2.77 -14.65
CA CYS A 188 11.70 3.96 -14.10
C CYS A 188 12.63 5.17 -14.25
N ILE A 189 12.08 6.28 -14.76
CA ILE A 189 12.70 7.60 -14.66
C ILE A 189 12.04 8.33 -13.52
N GLU A 190 12.83 8.79 -12.55
CA GLU A 190 12.32 9.56 -11.42
C GLU A 190 11.87 10.97 -11.83
N TYR A 191 10.86 11.51 -11.14
CA TYR A 191 10.33 12.84 -11.44
C TYR A 191 11.38 13.95 -11.30
N THR A 192 12.38 13.73 -10.44
CA THR A 192 13.48 14.66 -10.23
C THR A 192 14.44 14.73 -11.41
N GLU A 193 14.40 13.73 -12.31
CA GLU A 193 15.29 13.59 -13.45
C GLU A 193 14.63 13.89 -14.79
N PHE A 194 13.34 14.23 -14.83
CA PHE A 194 12.61 14.53 -16.07
C PHE A 194 13.30 15.57 -16.94
N ASP A 195 13.89 16.60 -16.31
CA ASP A 195 14.63 17.66 -16.99
C ASP A 195 15.81 17.09 -17.81
N LYS A 196 16.50 16.05 -17.31
CA LYS A 196 17.62 15.38 -18.00
C LYS A 196 17.19 14.66 -19.28
N PHE A 197 15.93 14.22 -19.33
CA PHE A 197 15.37 13.46 -20.44
C PHE A 197 14.44 14.31 -21.33
N GLY A 198 14.38 15.63 -21.11
CA GLY A 198 13.51 16.53 -21.87
C GLY A 198 12.02 16.25 -21.69
N ILE A 199 11.65 15.61 -20.58
CA ILE A 199 10.26 15.24 -20.28
C ILE A 199 9.59 16.45 -19.64
N PRO A 200 8.54 17.03 -20.25
CA PRO A 200 7.93 18.24 -19.73
C PRO A 200 7.26 17.98 -18.38
N SER A 201 7.69 18.75 -17.39
CA SER A 201 7.15 18.76 -16.03
C SER A 201 5.82 19.54 -15.92
N GLY A 202 5.47 20.33 -16.96
CA GLY A 202 4.29 21.21 -17.01
C GLY A 202 3.06 20.60 -17.73
N PRO A 203 1.93 21.33 -17.76
CA PRO A 203 0.74 20.91 -18.50
C PRO A 203 1.04 20.74 -19.99
N LEU A 204 0.57 19.65 -20.58
CA LEU A 204 0.70 19.39 -22.01
C LEU A 204 -0.03 20.49 -22.80
N SER A 205 0.64 21.07 -23.80
CA SER A 205 -0.07 21.85 -24.81
C SER A 205 -1.00 20.93 -25.60
N SER A 206 -2.19 21.41 -25.93
CA SER A 206 -3.31 20.66 -26.49
C SER A 206 -3.06 19.95 -27.84
N ASN A 207 -1.86 20.07 -28.43
CA ASN A 207 -1.56 19.60 -29.79
C ASN A 207 -0.31 18.69 -29.89
N GLY A 208 0.12 18.03 -28.82
CA GLY A 208 1.27 17.12 -28.87
C GLY A 208 0.89 15.65 -28.67
N LEU A 209 1.10 14.81 -29.67
CA LEU A 209 1.17 13.34 -29.60
C LEU A 209 2.40 12.87 -28.78
N LYS A 210 2.61 13.45 -27.59
CA LYS A 210 3.70 13.08 -26.67
C LYS A 210 3.13 12.05 -25.70
N SER A 211 3.52 10.80 -25.88
CA SER A 211 3.07 9.62 -25.14
C SER A 211 3.00 9.88 -23.64
N GLU A 212 1.79 9.76 -23.06
CA GLU A 212 1.60 9.73 -21.62
C GLU A 212 2.26 8.47 -21.05
N PHE A 213 3.44 8.61 -20.45
CA PHE A 213 4.09 7.49 -19.78
C PHE A 213 3.32 7.10 -18.51
N PRO A 214 3.17 5.79 -18.23
CA PRO A 214 2.49 5.32 -17.03
C PRO A 214 3.26 5.72 -15.76
N ALA A 215 2.53 6.07 -14.71
CA ALA A 215 3.13 6.40 -13.43
C ALA A 215 3.69 5.15 -12.73
N ASN A 216 4.89 5.26 -12.19
CA ASN A 216 5.45 4.26 -11.31
C ASN A 216 4.84 4.40 -9.90
N THR A 217 4.18 3.34 -9.43
CA THR A 217 3.56 3.33 -8.10
C THR A 217 4.46 2.78 -6.99
N ASN A 218 5.67 2.33 -7.33
CA ASN A 218 6.59 1.67 -6.41
C ASN A 218 6.01 0.40 -5.77
N ILE A 219 5.10 -0.26 -6.50
CA ILE A 219 4.66 -1.63 -6.24
C ILE A 219 5.32 -2.51 -7.30
N LEU A 220 6.16 -3.42 -6.84
CA LEU A 220 7.00 -4.25 -7.69
C LEU A 220 6.69 -5.73 -7.45
N TYR A 221 6.79 -6.54 -8.48
CA TYR A 221 7.10 -7.96 -8.35
C TYR A 221 8.57 -8.17 -8.65
N VAL A 222 9.24 -9.02 -7.89
CA VAL A 222 10.63 -9.43 -8.11
C VAL A 222 10.77 -10.94 -8.12
N ASP A 223 11.55 -11.45 -9.07
CA ASP A 223 12.16 -12.77 -8.98
C ASP A 223 13.37 -12.70 -8.04
N LEU A 224 13.33 -13.45 -6.94
CA LEU A 224 14.33 -13.35 -5.87
C LEU A 224 15.73 -13.74 -6.35
N PRO A 225 15.95 -14.86 -7.07
CA PRO A 225 17.28 -15.21 -7.58
C PRO A 225 17.86 -14.17 -8.52
N SER A 226 17.04 -13.62 -9.43
CA SER A 226 17.49 -12.59 -10.37
C SER A 226 17.93 -11.30 -9.65
N VAL A 227 17.17 -10.89 -8.64
CA VAL A 227 17.48 -9.70 -7.84
C VAL A 227 18.70 -9.92 -6.94
N GLU A 228 18.82 -11.08 -6.30
CA GLU A 228 19.98 -11.42 -5.46
C GLU A 228 21.29 -11.39 -6.25
N LYS A 229 21.28 -11.87 -7.50
CA LYS A 229 22.44 -11.80 -8.40
C LYS A 229 22.91 -10.36 -8.64
N VAL A 230 21.97 -9.41 -8.72
CA VAL A 230 22.29 -7.98 -8.86
C VAL A 230 22.77 -7.41 -7.53
N ALA A 231 22.08 -7.73 -6.43
CA ALA A 231 22.39 -7.27 -5.09
C ALA A 231 23.78 -7.70 -4.60
N SER A 232 24.22 -8.90 -4.97
CA SER A 232 25.53 -9.47 -4.59
C SER A 232 26.71 -8.93 -5.40
N SER A 233 26.48 -8.10 -6.42
CA SER A 233 27.51 -7.67 -7.38
C SER A 233 28.58 -6.73 -6.81
N ASN A 234 28.41 -6.24 -5.57
CA ASN A 234 29.33 -5.35 -4.84
C ASN A 234 29.81 -4.13 -5.66
N ASN A 235 28.99 -3.64 -6.57
CA ASN A 235 29.23 -2.43 -7.37
C ASN A 235 27.96 -1.57 -7.42
N GLU A 236 27.98 -0.50 -8.21
CA GLU A 236 26.87 0.45 -8.37
C GLU A 236 25.52 -0.22 -8.68
N LYS A 237 25.51 -1.36 -9.37
CA LYS A 237 24.28 -2.10 -9.73
C LYS A 237 23.52 -2.58 -8.50
N SER A 238 24.22 -2.86 -7.40
CA SER A 238 23.62 -3.25 -6.12
C SER A 238 22.95 -2.10 -5.38
N LEU A 239 23.22 -0.85 -5.79
CA LEU A 239 22.64 0.40 -5.28
C LEU A 239 21.97 1.17 -6.43
N PRO A 240 20.89 0.62 -7.02
CA PRO A 240 20.34 1.13 -8.27
C PRO A 240 19.76 2.55 -8.15
N GLY A 241 19.75 3.27 -9.28
CA GLY A 241 19.12 4.59 -9.38
C GLY A 241 19.76 5.65 -8.48
N MET A 242 21.09 5.69 -8.46
CA MET A 242 21.82 6.61 -7.59
C MET A 242 21.62 8.07 -8.04
N VAL A 243 21.14 8.92 -7.13
CA VAL A 243 20.80 10.33 -7.38
C VAL A 243 21.26 11.23 -6.24
N LEU A 244 21.54 12.50 -6.56
CA LEU A 244 21.80 13.55 -5.57
C LEU A 244 20.77 14.66 -5.77
N ASN A 245 19.81 14.75 -4.85
CA ASN A 245 18.78 15.78 -4.91
C ASN A 245 19.10 16.96 -3.98
N THR A 246 19.41 18.11 -4.57
CA THR A 246 19.72 19.37 -3.87
C THR A 246 18.55 20.36 -3.87
N LYS A 247 17.38 19.99 -4.42
CA LYS A 247 16.22 20.90 -4.55
C LYS A 247 15.57 21.23 -3.20
N LYS A 248 15.78 20.42 -2.15
CA LYS A 248 15.21 20.64 -0.81
C LYS A 248 16.32 21.00 0.19
N PRO A 249 16.16 22.05 1.00
CA PRO A 249 17.17 22.42 1.97
C PRO A 249 17.33 21.35 3.05
N ILE A 250 18.55 21.23 3.56
CA ILE A 250 18.90 20.40 4.71
C ILE A 250 18.76 21.25 5.97
N VAL A 251 17.79 20.90 6.82
CA VAL A 251 17.61 21.50 8.14
C VAL A 251 18.31 20.66 9.20
N TYR A 252 19.11 21.30 10.05
CA TYR A 252 19.79 20.67 11.20
C TYR A 252 20.09 21.69 12.30
N VAL A 253 20.41 21.21 13.50
CA VAL A 253 20.82 22.04 14.65
C VAL A 253 22.30 21.79 14.93
N ASP A 254 23.06 22.86 15.11
CA ASP A 254 24.50 22.78 15.43
C ASP A 254 24.77 22.62 16.94
N LEU A 255 26.06 22.51 17.30
CA LEU A 255 26.54 22.37 18.69
C LEU A 255 26.10 23.53 19.59
N PHE A 256 25.87 24.71 19.01
CA PHE A 256 25.45 25.92 19.73
C PHE A 256 23.93 26.03 19.85
N GLY A 257 23.17 25.06 19.33
CA GLY A 257 21.71 25.08 19.34
C GLY A 257 21.10 25.93 18.21
N ASN A 258 21.90 26.42 17.26
CA ASN A 258 21.38 27.20 16.15
C ASN A 258 20.76 26.29 15.08
N CYS A 259 19.57 26.66 14.61
CA CYS A 259 18.91 25.97 13.51
C CYS A 259 19.43 26.51 12.17
N HIS A 260 20.00 25.61 11.37
CA HIS A 260 20.49 25.87 10.02
C HIS A 260 19.51 25.32 8.99
N SER A 261 19.37 26.02 7.86
CA SER A 261 18.63 25.56 6.68
C SER A 261 19.45 25.86 5.44
N VAL A 262 20.25 24.90 5.01
CA VAL A 262 21.25 25.09 3.94
C VAL A 262 20.85 24.37 2.67
N SER A 263 21.25 24.92 1.52
CA SER A 263 21.16 24.18 0.25
C SER A 263 22.14 23.01 0.28
N GLY A 264 21.63 21.81 0.06
CA GLY A 264 22.43 20.59 0.21
C GLY A 264 21.65 19.35 -0.15
N GLY A 265 22.33 18.22 -0.15
CA GLY A 265 21.76 16.94 -0.53
C GLY A 265 22.42 15.78 0.18
N ARG A 266 21.99 14.56 -0.16
CA ARG A 266 22.70 13.32 0.15
C ARG A 266 22.58 12.39 -1.03
N LEU A 267 23.51 11.44 -1.15
CA LEU A 267 23.38 10.37 -2.13
C LEU A 267 22.17 9.50 -1.75
N GLU A 268 21.27 9.34 -2.70
CA GLU A 268 20.09 8.49 -2.59
C GLU A 268 20.15 7.41 -3.67
N CYS A 269 19.49 6.28 -3.43
CA CYS A 269 19.26 5.24 -4.42
C CYS A 269 17.78 4.84 -4.40
N THR A 270 17.28 4.30 -5.50
CA THR A 270 15.85 3.99 -5.69
C THR A 270 15.65 2.51 -5.99
N MET A 271 14.59 1.92 -5.44
CA MET A 271 14.43 0.46 -5.43
C MET A 271 13.99 -0.08 -6.78
N GLN A 272 13.17 0.70 -7.50
CA GLN A 272 12.61 0.31 -8.77
C GLN A 272 13.64 0.30 -9.91
N ASN A 273 14.73 1.06 -9.78
CA ASN A 273 15.80 1.12 -10.78
C ASN A 273 16.66 -0.16 -10.82
N ILE A 274 16.38 -1.15 -9.96
CA ILE A 274 16.95 -2.49 -10.16
C ILE A 274 16.58 -3.06 -11.54
N ALA A 275 15.48 -2.56 -12.13
CA ALA A 275 15.05 -2.81 -13.50
C ALA A 275 16.12 -2.57 -14.56
N ASP A 276 17.03 -1.61 -14.34
CA ASP A 276 18.12 -1.28 -15.26
C ASP A 276 19.07 -2.46 -15.52
N ASN A 277 19.01 -3.50 -14.68
CA ASN A 277 19.80 -4.71 -14.80
C ASN A 277 19.10 -5.85 -15.56
N PHE A 278 17.84 -5.66 -15.95
CA PHE A 278 17.02 -6.65 -16.64
C PHE A 278 16.69 -6.14 -18.04
N SER A 279 17.46 -6.61 -19.02
CA SER A 279 17.21 -6.32 -20.44
C SER A 279 17.39 -7.58 -21.29
N ASN A 280 16.65 -7.64 -22.39
CA ASN A 280 16.70 -8.70 -23.38
C ASN A 280 17.41 -8.15 -24.61
N THR A 281 18.37 -8.92 -25.14
CA THR A 281 19.21 -8.50 -26.28
C THR A 281 18.77 -9.22 -27.56
N HIS A 282 18.64 -8.45 -28.64
CA HIS A 282 18.21 -8.90 -29.96
C HIS A 282 19.27 -8.51 -31.01
N LEU A 283 19.37 -9.31 -32.09
CA LEU A 283 20.34 -9.10 -33.15
C LEU A 283 20.05 -7.85 -33.99
N SER A 284 18.77 -7.54 -34.18
CA SER A 284 18.28 -6.38 -34.93
C SER A 284 17.39 -5.52 -34.05
N ARG A 285 17.17 -4.28 -34.48
CA ARG A 285 16.21 -3.38 -33.84
C ARG A 285 14.80 -3.94 -34.00
N CYS A 286 14.06 -4.05 -32.91
CA CYS A 286 12.65 -4.46 -32.90
C CYS A 286 11.74 -3.24 -32.96
N TYR A 287 10.74 -3.27 -33.83
CA TYR A 287 9.78 -2.17 -33.99
C TYR A 287 8.43 -2.43 -33.31
N GLN A 288 8.05 -3.71 -33.14
CA GLN A 288 6.78 -4.13 -32.51
C GLN A 288 6.96 -5.50 -31.83
N GLY A 289 6.12 -5.80 -30.83
CA GLY A 289 5.99 -7.14 -30.24
C GLY A 289 7.08 -7.53 -29.24
N VAL A 290 8.02 -6.64 -28.94
CA VAL A 290 9.10 -6.94 -27.98
C VAL A 290 8.55 -7.15 -26.57
N GLU A 291 7.41 -6.54 -26.22
CA GLU A 291 6.89 -6.51 -24.85
C GLU A 291 6.60 -7.90 -24.27
N GLU A 292 6.17 -8.86 -25.10
CA GLU A 292 5.84 -10.21 -24.66
C GLU A 292 7.07 -11.03 -24.26
N GLU A 293 8.22 -10.73 -24.86
CA GLU A 293 9.48 -11.45 -24.66
C GLU A 293 10.32 -10.88 -23.51
N LEU A 294 10.06 -9.64 -23.08
CA LEU A 294 10.85 -8.96 -22.06
C LEU A 294 10.79 -9.67 -20.70
N ASP A 295 11.92 -9.67 -19.99
CA ASP A 295 11.99 -10.09 -18.59
C ASP A 295 11.25 -9.15 -17.65
N THR A 296 10.97 -7.92 -18.10
CA THR A 296 10.27 -6.88 -17.36
C THR A 296 8.88 -6.64 -17.91
N TYR A 297 7.88 -6.37 -17.06
CA TYR A 297 6.50 -6.10 -17.50
C TYR A 297 5.77 -5.05 -16.65
N ILE A 298 4.63 -4.57 -17.13
CA ILE A 298 3.73 -3.66 -16.42
C ILE A 298 2.35 -4.32 -16.29
N VAL A 299 1.73 -4.15 -15.11
CA VAL A 299 0.28 -4.25 -14.96
C VAL A 299 -0.28 -2.84 -14.78
N TYR A 300 -1.39 -2.54 -15.44
CA TYR A 300 -1.97 -1.20 -15.44
C TYR A 300 -3.40 -1.22 -14.91
N ASN A 301 -3.74 -0.28 -14.03
CA ASN A 301 -5.09 -0.18 -13.47
C ASN A 301 -5.40 1.28 -13.06
N GLU A 302 -6.62 1.52 -12.58
CA GLU A 302 -7.05 2.81 -12.06
C GLU A 302 -6.20 3.26 -10.88
N ARG A 303 -5.88 4.56 -10.84
CA ARG A 303 -5.02 5.15 -9.81
C ARG A 303 -5.49 4.83 -8.39
N ARG A 304 -6.78 5.04 -8.10
CA ARG A 304 -7.39 4.79 -6.77
C ARG A 304 -7.32 3.33 -6.31
N ARG A 305 -7.01 2.38 -7.21
CA ARG A 305 -6.85 0.95 -6.91
C ARG A 305 -5.39 0.53 -6.74
N VAL A 306 -4.45 1.29 -7.29
CA VAL A 306 -3.02 0.96 -7.25
C VAL A 306 -2.25 1.87 -6.29
N THR A 307 -2.55 3.16 -6.27
CA THR A 307 -1.80 4.16 -5.49
C THR A 307 -2.66 5.27 -4.92
N SER A 308 -2.71 5.30 -3.60
CA SER A 308 -3.20 6.44 -2.83
C SER A 308 -2.50 6.41 -1.48
N SER A 309 -1.72 7.46 -1.20
CA SER A 309 -0.78 7.45 -0.08
C SER A 309 -1.12 8.45 1.00
N ALA A 310 -1.01 8.07 2.27
CA ALA A 310 -1.21 8.99 3.41
C ALA A 310 0.13 9.60 3.88
N LYS A 311 0.84 10.31 2.98
CA LYS A 311 2.21 10.82 3.23
C LYS A 311 2.26 12.26 3.74
N ARG A 312 1.30 13.10 3.34
CA ARG A 312 1.31 14.53 3.59
C ARG A 312 0.26 14.92 4.63
N LYS A 313 0.68 15.59 5.69
CA LYS A 313 -0.25 16.29 6.59
C LYS A 313 -0.88 17.45 5.83
N ARG A 314 -2.21 17.49 5.77
CA ARG A 314 -2.95 18.59 5.17
C ARG A 314 -2.76 19.87 5.98
N ARG A 315 -2.45 20.99 5.31
CA ARG A 315 -2.46 22.33 5.92
C ARG A 315 -3.84 22.94 5.79
N HIS A 316 -4.27 23.75 6.77
CA HIS A 316 -5.63 24.32 6.79
C HIS A 316 -5.96 25.18 5.57
N SER A 317 -4.96 25.83 4.95
CA SER A 317 -5.13 26.65 3.75
C SER A 317 -5.07 25.87 2.43
N GLU A 318 -4.74 24.57 2.45
CA GLU A 318 -4.61 23.76 1.24
C GLU A 318 -5.94 23.09 0.87
N SER A 319 -6.37 23.31 -0.37
CA SER A 319 -7.52 22.64 -0.99
C SER A 319 -7.19 21.24 -1.50
N SER A 320 -5.92 20.95 -1.78
CA SER A 320 -5.50 19.68 -2.37
C SER A 320 -5.51 18.53 -1.35
N LEU A 321 -6.36 17.54 -1.58
CA LEU A 321 -6.36 16.27 -0.82
C LEU A 321 -5.36 15.23 -1.36
N HIS A 322 -4.53 15.60 -2.33
CA HIS A 322 -3.56 14.67 -2.92
C HIS A 322 -2.53 14.22 -1.88
N GLN A 323 -2.33 12.90 -1.79
CA GLN A 323 -1.43 12.24 -0.84
C GLN A 323 -1.69 12.55 0.65
N THR A 324 -2.90 12.99 1.02
CA THR A 324 -3.30 13.19 2.41
C THR A 324 -4.09 11.99 2.93
N PRO A 325 -4.16 11.78 4.26
CA PRO A 325 -5.03 10.76 4.85
C PRO A 325 -6.50 10.90 4.38
N ASP A 326 -7.02 12.12 4.33
CA ASP A 326 -8.39 12.40 3.86
C ASP A 326 -8.61 11.97 2.41
N GLY A 327 -7.70 12.34 1.50
CA GLY A 327 -7.81 11.97 0.08
C GLY A 327 -7.73 10.46 -0.12
N SER A 328 -6.86 9.78 0.62
CA SER A 328 -6.77 8.32 0.57
C SER A 328 -8.01 7.63 1.13
N LEU A 329 -8.67 8.20 2.15
CA LEU A 329 -9.93 7.67 2.67
C LEU A 329 -11.02 7.77 1.59
N LEU A 330 -11.11 8.91 0.90
CA LEU A 330 -12.07 9.07 -0.20
C LEU A 330 -11.84 8.04 -1.31
N ASP A 331 -10.58 7.72 -1.64
CA ASP A 331 -10.27 6.67 -2.61
C ASP A 331 -10.71 5.28 -2.14
N ILE A 332 -10.55 4.96 -0.84
CA ILE A 332 -11.09 3.72 -0.25
C ILE A 332 -12.62 3.68 -0.38
N LEU A 333 -13.30 4.78 -0.03
CA LEU A 333 -14.76 4.87 -0.11
C LEU A 333 -15.27 4.80 -1.56
N ARG A 334 -14.53 5.36 -2.52
CA ARG A 334 -14.79 5.20 -3.96
C ARG A 334 -14.63 3.76 -4.42
N ASN A 335 -13.63 3.03 -3.91
CA ASN A 335 -13.49 1.62 -4.23
C ASN A 335 -14.63 0.79 -3.60
N SER A 336 -15.05 1.12 -2.37
CA SER A 336 -16.24 0.52 -1.76
C SER A 336 -17.51 0.83 -2.54
N TYR A 337 -17.66 2.05 -3.07
CA TYR A 337 -18.76 2.43 -3.96
C TYR A 337 -18.79 1.56 -5.21
N ASP A 338 -17.67 1.47 -5.93
CA ASP A 338 -17.57 0.66 -7.15
C ASP A 338 -17.98 -0.79 -6.85
N ILE A 339 -17.49 -1.36 -5.76
CA ILE A 339 -17.78 -2.74 -5.35
C ILE A 339 -19.26 -2.90 -4.99
N LEU A 340 -19.79 -2.11 -4.07
CA LEU A 340 -21.16 -2.32 -3.58
C LEU A 340 -22.22 -1.98 -4.64
N SER A 341 -22.00 -0.97 -5.49
CA SER A 341 -22.92 -0.63 -6.58
C SER A 341 -23.09 -1.77 -7.59
N HIS A 342 -21.99 -2.46 -7.94
CA HIS A 342 -22.06 -3.65 -8.81
C HIS A 342 -22.69 -4.87 -8.11
N CYS A 343 -22.91 -4.81 -6.79
CA CYS A 343 -23.71 -5.78 -6.03
C CYS A 343 -25.20 -5.38 -5.98
N GLU A 344 -25.65 -4.42 -6.80
CA GLU A 344 -27.03 -3.91 -6.81
C GLU A 344 -27.44 -3.24 -5.48
N ILE A 345 -26.46 -2.72 -4.72
CA ILE A 345 -26.72 -1.90 -3.53
C ILE A 345 -26.79 -0.44 -3.96
N GLU A 346 -27.87 0.24 -3.60
CA GLU A 346 -28.03 1.68 -3.84
C GLU A 346 -27.27 2.48 -2.76
N LEU A 347 -26.36 3.36 -3.16
CA LEU A 347 -25.60 4.22 -2.24
C LEU A 347 -25.11 5.48 -2.95
N PRO A 348 -24.87 6.60 -2.24
CA PRO A 348 -24.48 7.85 -2.89
C PRO A 348 -23.06 7.79 -3.46
N GLU A 349 -22.87 8.31 -4.67
CA GLU A 349 -21.54 8.36 -5.30
C GLU A 349 -20.59 9.32 -4.59
N ILE A 350 -19.33 8.90 -4.41
CA ILE A 350 -18.26 9.75 -3.88
C ILE A 350 -17.60 10.52 -5.03
N GLY A 351 -18.02 11.77 -5.23
CA GLY A 351 -17.53 12.63 -6.30
C GLY A 351 -16.08 13.13 -6.10
N ASN A 352 -15.71 14.18 -6.83
CA ASN A 352 -14.34 14.76 -6.78
C ASN A 352 -13.95 15.32 -5.40
N ASN A 353 -12.64 15.32 -5.13
CA ASN A 353 -12.06 15.78 -3.87
C ASN A 353 -12.51 17.18 -3.45
N ASP A 354 -12.75 18.10 -4.39
CA ASP A 354 -13.13 19.49 -4.11
C ASP A 354 -14.42 19.60 -3.28
N LYS A 355 -15.34 18.64 -3.42
CA LYS A 355 -16.58 18.57 -2.64
C LYS A 355 -16.35 18.31 -1.15
N TYR A 356 -15.23 17.68 -0.81
CA TYR A 356 -14.92 17.13 0.52
C TYR A 356 -13.78 17.88 1.23
N VAL A 357 -13.31 19.00 0.66
CA VAL A 357 -12.27 19.83 1.27
C VAL A 357 -12.76 20.42 2.60
N GLY A 358 -14.01 20.87 2.66
CA GLY A 358 -14.63 21.45 3.86
C GLY A 358 -15.75 20.62 4.47
N SER A 359 -15.99 19.40 3.96
CA SER A 359 -17.05 18.51 4.42
C SER A 359 -16.52 17.09 4.58
N GLY A 360 -17.08 16.32 5.51
CA GLY A 360 -16.78 14.89 5.66
C GLY A 360 -17.25 14.08 4.46
N PRO A 361 -16.85 12.79 4.35
CA PRO A 361 -17.36 11.91 3.31
C PRO A 361 -18.88 11.74 3.40
N SER A 362 -19.51 11.26 2.32
CA SER A 362 -20.98 11.08 2.28
C SER A 362 -21.50 9.90 3.12
N TYR A 363 -20.61 8.99 3.51
CA TYR A 363 -20.82 7.87 4.42
C TYR A 363 -19.46 7.38 4.91
N LEU A 364 -19.46 6.41 5.82
CA LEU A 364 -18.25 5.71 6.23
C LEU A 364 -18.42 4.20 6.07
N ILE A 365 -17.73 3.59 5.11
CA ILE A 365 -17.79 2.16 4.86
C ILE A 365 -16.40 1.56 5.03
N LEU A 366 -16.26 0.65 5.99
CA LEU A 366 -15.02 -0.08 6.27
C LEU A 366 -15.32 -1.57 6.26
N LEU A 367 -14.69 -2.26 5.31
CA LEU A 367 -14.89 -3.69 5.06
C LEU A 367 -13.60 -4.43 5.39
N HIS A 368 -13.70 -5.51 6.17
CA HIS A 368 -12.57 -6.40 6.43
C HIS A 368 -12.06 -6.98 5.08
N PRO A 369 -10.75 -6.92 4.76
CA PRO A 369 -10.23 -7.40 3.48
C PRO A 369 -10.57 -8.87 3.17
N ALA A 370 -10.66 -9.72 4.20
CA ALA A 370 -11.08 -11.13 4.09
C ALA A 370 -12.55 -11.36 3.71
N LEU A 371 -13.40 -10.32 3.66
CA LEU A 371 -14.71 -10.43 3.02
C LEU A 371 -14.58 -10.81 1.56
N GLY A 372 -13.53 -10.36 0.89
CA GLY A 372 -13.25 -10.72 -0.48
C GLY A 372 -12.10 -9.89 -1.01
N PRO A 373 -10.86 -10.41 -1.01
CA PRO A 373 -9.74 -9.72 -1.67
C PRO A 373 -9.91 -9.71 -3.19
N LEU A 374 -10.91 -10.44 -3.71
CA LEU A 374 -11.35 -10.44 -5.09
C LEU A 374 -12.80 -9.98 -5.16
N TRP A 375 -13.10 -9.22 -6.21
CA TRP A 375 -14.44 -8.75 -6.53
C TRP A 375 -15.45 -9.89 -6.60
N GLU A 376 -15.08 -10.99 -7.25
CA GLU A 376 -15.89 -12.18 -7.44
C GLU A 376 -16.27 -12.86 -6.14
N VAL A 377 -15.47 -12.68 -5.07
CA VAL A 377 -15.76 -13.20 -3.73
C VAL A 377 -16.69 -12.25 -2.99
N THR A 378 -16.43 -10.94 -3.05
CA THR A 378 -17.27 -9.94 -2.38
C THR A 378 -18.71 -9.97 -2.89
N ARG A 379 -18.92 -10.07 -4.21
CA ARG A 379 -20.28 -10.14 -4.82
C ARG A 379 -21.10 -11.37 -4.44
N GLN A 380 -20.48 -12.41 -3.86
CA GLN A 380 -21.22 -13.57 -3.35
C GLN A 380 -21.90 -13.25 -2.01
N LYS A 381 -21.29 -12.32 -1.26
CA LYS A 381 -21.68 -11.94 0.10
C LYS A 381 -22.62 -10.75 0.13
N PHE A 382 -22.55 -9.87 -0.85
CA PHE A 382 -23.38 -8.67 -0.96
C PHE A 382 -24.29 -8.75 -2.18
N HIS A 383 -25.58 -8.46 -1.99
CA HIS A 383 -26.53 -8.33 -3.08
C HIS A 383 -27.78 -7.54 -2.67
N GLY A 384 -28.14 -6.51 -3.43
CA GLY A 384 -29.37 -5.74 -3.25
C GLY A 384 -29.39 -4.87 -1.99
N GLY A 385 -30.35 -3.95 -1.91
CA GLY A 385 -30.59 -3.09 -0.74
C GLY A 385 -30.07 -1.67 -0.92
N SER A 386 -29.91 -0.92 0.18
CA SER A 386 -29.37 0.45 0.12
C SER A 386 -28.58 0.85 1.36
N ILE A 387 -27.71 1.85 1.17
CA ILE A 387 -26.97 2.55 2.22
C ILE A 387 -27.22 4.05 2.05
N SER A 388 -27.98 4.64 2.98
CA SER A 388 -28.34 6.06 2.96
C SER A 388 -27.13 6.96 3.18
N LYS A 389 -27.22 8.20 2.67
CA LYS A 389 -26.24 9.26 2.96
C LYS A 389 -26.16 9.52 4.47
N GLY A 390 -24.94 9.64 4.98
CA GLY A 390 -24.66 9.79 6.42
C GLY A 390 -24.58 8.47 7.18
N SER A 391 -24.78 7.33 6.50
CA SER A 391 -24.67 6.03 7.14
C SER A 391 -23.21 5.62 7.41
N GLU A 392 -23.08 4.67 8.32
CA GLU A 392 -21.83 3.99 8.63
C GLU A 392 -22.04 2.48 8.55
N LEU A 393 -21.15 1.81 7.82
CA LEU A 393 -21.08 0.36 7.74
C LEU A 393 -19.67 -0.10 8.10
N GLN A 394 -19.54 -0.84 9.20
CA GLN A 394 -18.29 -1.50 9.57
C GLN A 394 -18.50 -3.00 9.66
N ILE A 395 -17.81 -3.77 8.82
CA ILE A 395 -17.90 -5.23 8.79
C ILE A 395 -16.52 -5.81 9.10
N GLU A 396 -16.33 -6.25 10.33
CA GLU A 396 -15.11 -6.86 10.88
C GLU A 396 -15.30 -8.36 11.06
N LEU A 397 -15.61 -9.05 9.96
CA LEU A 397 -15.69 -10.51 9.86
C LEU A 397 -15.44 -10.97 8.42
N ALA A 398 -15.12 -12.24 8.21
CA ALA A 398 -14.91 -12.78 6.86
C ALA A 398 -16.17 -13.44 6.29
N GLU A 399 -17.01 -14.10 7.11
CA GLU A 399 -18.17 -14.85 6.64
C GLU A 399 -19.46 -14.04 6.82
N PHE A 400 -19.86 -13.32 5.77
CA PHE A 400 -20.97 -12.38 5.80
C PHE A 400 -21.98 -12.67 4.68
N LEU A 401 -23.26 -12.47 4.96
CA LEU A 401 -24.32 -12.44 3.96
C LEU A 401 -25.19 -11.20 4.13
N TRP A 402 -25.27 -10.40 3.09
CA TRP A 402 -26.11 -9.23 2.92
C TRP A 402 -27.04 -9.46 1.75
N ARG A 403 -28.35 -9.51 2.01
CA ARG A 403 -29.39 -9.57 0.98
C ARG A 403 -30.45 -8.50 1.25
N ASN A 404 -30.58 -7.53 0.34
CA ASN A 404 -31.61 -6.50 0.37
C ASN A 404 -31.70 -5.71 1.69
N VAL A 405 -30.57 -5.49 2.37
CA VAL A 405 -30.54 -4.75 3.63
C VAL A 405 -30.65 -3.25 3.35
N GLN A 406 -31.45 -2.55 4.15
CA GLN A 406 -31.63 -1.11 4.10
C GLN A 406 -30.94 -0.49 5.32
N LEU A 407 -29.91 0.31 5.09
CA LEU A 407 -29.12 0.94 6.16
C LEU A 407 -29.31 2.45 6.15
N ASP A 408 -29.93 2.97 7.21
CA ASP A 408 -30.00 4.40 7.54
C ASP A 408 -29.51 4.62 8.97
N GLY A 409 -28.25 5.05 9.10
CA GLY A 409 -27.55 5.17 10.37
C GLY A 409 -26.29 4.32 10.45
N SER A 410 -25.91 3.91 11.66
CA SER A 410 -24.69 3.12 11.93
C SER A 410 -24.99 1.64 12.17
N LEU A 411 -24.34 0.76 11.38
CA LEU A 411 -24.26 -0.69 11.59
C LEU A 411 -22.80 -1.12 11.72
N ILE A 412 -22.48 -1.75 12.84
CA ILE A 412 -21.14 -2.24 13.15
C ILE A 412 -21.25 -3.72 13.51
N VAL A 413 -20.59 -4.60 12.75
CA VAL A 413 -20.52 -6.04 13.03
C VAL A 413 -19.07 -6.41 13.25
N VAL A 414 -18.75 -6.98 14.42
CA VAL A 414 -17.38 -7.36 14.80
C VAL A 414 -17.37 -8.79 15.30
N ALA A 415 -16.38 -9.57 14.86
CA ALA A 415 -16.12 -10.91 15.36
C ALA A 415 -14.74 -11.02 16.03
N ASP A 416 -14.66 -11.76 17.13
CA ASP A 416 -13.38 -12.11 17.76
C ASP A 416 -12.56 -13.00 16.80
N ASN A 417 -13.19 -14.05 16.28
CA ASN A 417 -12.58 -14.99 15.33
C ASN A 417 -13.00 -14.63 13.90
N VAL A 418 -12.28 -13.70 13.25
CA VAL A 418 -12.64 -13.23 11.89
C VAL A 418 -12.38 -14.29 10.81
N MET A 419 -11.21 -14.93 10.85
CA MET A 419 -10.73 -15.88 9.83
C MET A 419 -10.44 -17.29 10.40
N GLY A 420 -10.73 -17.48 11.69
CA GLY A 420 -10.37 -18.68 12.44
C GLY A 420 -10.02 -18.32 13.89
N SER A 421 -9.37 -19.24 14.59
CA SER A 421 -9.05 -19.12 16.02
C SER A 421 -7.57 -18.89 16.26
N THR A 422 -7.24 -18.20 17.35
CA THR A 422 -5.85 -18.11 17.81
C THR A 422 -5.47 -19.35 18.60
N THR A 423 -4.30 -19.90 18.29
CA THR A 423 -3.64 -21.01 18.97
C THR A 423 -2.29 -20.54 19.51
N ILE A 424 -1.68 -21.27 20.43
CA ILE A 424 -0.33 -20.99 20.91
C ILE A 424 0.62 -21.95 20.21
N ASP A 425 1.70 -21.45 19.61
CA ASP A 425 2.73 -22.29 19.01
C ASP A 425 3.67 -22.91 20.04
N ASP A 426 4.61 -23.74 19.58
CA ASP A 426 5.61 -24.40 20.46
C ASP A 426 6.51 -23.40 21.22
N ASN A 427 6.59 -22.14 20.75
CA ASN A 427 7.37 -21.08 21.38
C ASN A 427 6.53 -20.21 22.33
N GLY A 428 5.24 -20.53 22.52
CA GLY A 428 4.34 -19.73 23.36
C GLY A 428 3.74 -18.51 22.65
N GLU A 429 3.93 -18.35 21.34
CA GLU A 429 3.41 -17.23 20.58
C GLU A 429 1.95 -17.46 20.12
N PRO A 430 1.08 -16.45 20.20
CA PRO A 430 -0.27 -16.54 19.66
C PRO A 430 -0.25 -16.50 18.12
N ILE A 431 -0.66 -17.59 17.47
CA ILE A 431 -0.75 -17.75 16.02
C ILE A 431 -2.21 -17.91 15.59
N MET A 432 -2.61 -17.15 14.58
CA MET A 432 -3.89 -17.28 13.89
C MET A 432 -3.91 -18.57 13.07
N GLN A 433 -4.77 -19.51 13.45
CA GLN A 433 -5.08 -20.69 12.68
C GLN A 433 -6.33 -20.43 11.84
N TYR A 434 -6.18 -20.46 10.52
CA TYR A 434 -7.32 -20.30 9.61
C TYR A 434 -8.26 -21.50 9.72
N GLY A 435 -9.55 -21.20 9.77
CA GLY A 435 -10.57 -22.21 10.01
C GLY A 435 -11.89 -21.87 9.37
N TYR A 436 -12.70 -22.90 9.12
CA TYR A 436 -14.09 -22.73 8.69
C TYR A 436 -15.01 -22.30 9.82
N ARG A 437 -14.61 -22.53 11.08
CA ARG A 437 -15.29 -22.03 12.28
C ARG A 437 -14.73 -20.66 12.63
N CYS A 438 -15.54 -19.65 12.40
CA CYS A 438 -15.27 -18.23 12.65
C CYS A 438 -16.61 -17.52 12.84
N GLY A 439 -16.58 -16.27 13.29
CA GLY A 439 -17.79 -15.47 13.46
C GLY A 439 -18.52 -15.24 12.13
N ARG A 440 -19.84 -15.43 12.12
CA ARG A 440 -20.68 -15.28 10.92
C ARG A 440 -21.85 -14.35 11.16
N CYS A 441 -22.19 -13.56 10.15
CA CYS A 441 -23.36 -12.68 10.21
C CYS A 441 -24.17 -12.77 8.92
N LYS A 442 -25.46 -13.01 9.05
CA LYS A 442 -26.41 -13.13 7.96
C LYS A 442 -27.56 -12.15 8.17
N LEU A 443 -27.72 -11.23 7.22
CA LEU A 443 -28.76 -10.22 7.19
C LEU A 443 -29.57 -10.40 5.90
N GLN A 444 -30.85 -10.74 6.04
CA GLN A 444 -31.78 -10.91 4.92
C GLN A 444 -33.02 -10.04 5.15
N ASP A 445 -33.31 -9.13 4.21
CA ASP A 445 -34.46 -8.22 4.30
C ASP A 445 -34.50 -7.46 5.65
N VAL A 446 -33.33 -7.00 6.11
CA VAL A 446 -33.17 -6.28 7.38
C VAL A 446 -33.18 -4.77 7.11
N THR A 447 -33.90 -4.02 7.95
CA THR A 447 -33.81 -2.55 7.96
C THR A 447 -33.12 -2.10 9.23
N VAL A 448 -32.05 -1.30 9.12
CA VAL A 448 -31.36 -0.70 10.25
C VAL A 448 -31.65 0.80 10.27
N LEU A 449 -32.25 1.29 11.36
CA LEU A 449 -32.63 2.70 11.54
C LEU A 449 -32.08 3.24 12.85
N ASN A 450 -31.15 4.19 12.80
CA ASN A 450 -30.68 4.91 13.99
C ASN A 450 -30.02 6.25 13.60
N ARG A 451 -29.75 7.10 14.59
CA ARG A 451 -29.17 8.43 14.37
C ARG A 451 -27.70 8.45 13.93
N GLY A 452 -27.00 7.32 13.97
CA GLY A 452 -25.66 7.14 13.42
C GLY A 452 -24.59 8.10 13.96
N ILE A 453 -23.64 8.47 13.09
CA ILE A 453 -22.56 9.43 13.36
C ILE A 453 -23.12 10.84 13.53
N ASP A 454 -22.62 11.60 14.50
CA ASP A 454 -22.82 13.05 14.56
C ASP A 454 -21.91 13.74 13.55
N TRP A 455 -22.37 13.87 12.30
CA TRP A 455 -21.62 14.52 11.22
C TRP A 455 -21.38 16.02 11.44
N SER A 456 -22.07 16.63 12.40
CA SER A 456 -21.91 18.05 12.76
C SER A 456 -20.80 18.27 13.80
N PHE A 457 -20.34 17.20 14.45
CA PHE A 457 -19.28 17.29 15.45
C PHE A 457 -17.94 17.65 14.80
N ARG A 458 -17.37 18.79 15.22
CA ARG A 458 -16.21 19.43 14.57
C ARG A 458 -14.90 18.68 14.77
N ASP A 459 -14.79 17.90 15.84
CA ASP A 459 -13.57 17.17 16.18
C ASP A 459 -13.52 15.77 15.57
N ASN A 460 -14.51 15.38 14.75
CA ASN A 460 -14.47 14.12 14.00
C ASN A 460 -13.24 14.05 13.08
N ILE A 461 -12.47 12.97 13.19
CA ILE A 461 -11.35 12.63 12.30
C ILE A 461 -11.68 11.33 11.57
N TYR A 462 -12.41 11.46 10.46
CA TYR A 462 -12.94 10.32 9.68
C TYR A 462 -11.86 9.34 9.23
N TRP A 463 -10.70 9.82 8.75
CA TRP A 463 -9.61 8.95 8.29
C TRP A 463 -8.89 8.22 9.42
N LYS A 464 -9.11 8.59 10.69
CA LYS A 464 -8.67 7.82 11.86
C LYS A 464 -9.74 6.87 12.38
N LEU A 465 -10.98 6.98 11.89
CA LEU A 465 -12.18 6.40 12.52
C LEU A 465 -12.45 6.94 13.94
N ASP A 466 -11.99 8.16 14.23
CA ASP A 466 -12.22 8.83 15.50
C ASP A 466 -13.44 9.74 15.33
N VAL A 467 -14.63 9.20 15.60
CA VAL A 467 -15.91 9.86 15.31
C VAL A 467 -16.90 9.72 16.45
N GLN A 468 -17.67 10.77 16.71
CA GLN A 468 -18.78 10.77 17.65
C GLN A 468 -20.03 10.18 17.01
N ARG A 469 -20.78 9.37 17.77
CA ARG A 469 -22.05 8.76 17.34
C ARG A 469 -23.16 9.16 18.30
N PHE A 470 -24.34 9.45 17.76
CA PHE A 470 -25.57 9.54 18.54
C PHE A 470 -26.06 8.15 18.91
N GLU A 471 -26.11 7.25 17.94
CA GLU A 471 -26.63 5.89 18.07
C GLU A 471 -25.88 4.95 17.12
N ALA A 472 -25.85 3.66 17.44
CA ALA A 472 -25.38 2.63 16.52
C ALA A 472 -25.97 1.27 16.90
N VAL A 473 -26.25 0.45 15.90
CA VAL A 473 -26.47 -0.99 16.09
C VAL A 473 -25.11 -1.68 16.02
N LYS A 474 -24.70 -2.30 17.12
CA LYS A 474 -23.44 -3.06 17.20
C LYS A 474 -23.71 -4.53 17.49
N VAL A 475 -23.34 -5.39 16.55
CA VAL A 475 -23.37 -6.85 16.70
C VAL A 475 -21.94 -7.31 17.03
N ILE A 476 -21.76 -7.93 18.19
CA ILE A 476 -20.46 -8.45 18.66
C ILE A 476 -20.56 -9.97 18.73
N LEU A 477 -19.76 -10.65 17.91
CA LEU A 477 -19.73 -12.11 17.82
C LEU A 477 -18.53 -12.65 18.61
N HIS A 478 -18.82 -13.24 19.77
CA HIS A 478 -17.80 -13.86 20.60
C HIS A 478 -17.44 -15.25 20.12
N GLY A 479 -16.13 -15.56 20.11
CA GLY A 479 -15.62 -16.82 19.58
C GLY A 479 -16.12 -17.09 18.15
N ASN A 480 -16.75 -18.24 17.93
CA ASN A 480 -17.30 -18.65 16.62
C ASN A 480 -18.81 -18.40 16.51
N ALA A 481 -19.35 -17.42 17.24
CA ALA A 481 -20.78 -17.15 17.24
C ALA A 481 -21.31 -16.76 15.85
N GLU A 482 -22.57 -17.11 15.60
CA GLU A 482 -23.30 -16.72 14.40
C GLU A 482 -24.48 -15.83 14.78
N PHE A 483 -24.71 -14.78 14.00
CA PHE A 483 -25.90 -13.93 14.12
C PHE A 483 -26.69 -13.97 12.82
N GLU A 484 -27.98 -14.27 12.91
CA GLU A 484 -28.90 -14.26 11.78
C GLU A 484 -30.10 -13.36 12.09
N ALA A 485 -30.38 -12.44 11.16
CA ALA A 485 -31.55 -11.59 11.18
C ALA A 485 -32.26 -11.67 9.83
N ASN A 486 -33.57 -11.92 9.88
CA ASN A 486 -34.39 -12.13 8.69
C ASN A 486 -35.73 -11.39 8.84
N LYS A 487 -36.03 -10.46 7.92
CA LYS A 487 -37.30 -9.68 7.90
C LYS A 487 -37.56 -8.94 9.21
N VAL A 488 -36.54 -8.25 9.73
CA VAL A 488 -36.63 -7.49 10.99
C VAL A 488 -36.16 -6.05 10.81
N VAL A 489 -36.65 -5.19 11.70
CA VAL A 489 -36.17 -3.81 11.83
C VAL A 489 -35.33 -3.68 13.11
N LEU A 490 -34.06 -3.34 12.95
CA LEU A 490 -33.14 -3.03 14.03
C LEU A 490 -33.13 -1.52 14.23
N GLN A 491 -33.80 -1.04 15.27
CA GLN A 491 -33.89 0.39 15.60
C GLN A 491 -33.60 0.65 17.07
N VAL A 492 -32.96 1.78 17.36
CA VAL A 492 -32.79 2.26 18.73
C VAL A 492 -34.08 2.97 19.13
N ARG A 493 -34.76 2.46 20.16
CA ARG A 493 -35.88 3.18 20.78
C ARG A 493 -35.37 3.84 22.05
N LEU A 494 -35.55 5.14 22.17
CA LEU A 494 -35.48 5.82 23.46
C LEU A 494 -36.58 5.22 24.34
N MET A 495 -36.18 4.53 25.42
CA MET A 495 -37.11 4.13 26.48
C MET A 495 -37.47 5.34 27.33
#